data_AF-A0A9D5JGQ9-F1
#
_entry.id   AF-A0A9D5JGQ9-F1
#
_cell.length_a   1.000
_cell.length_b   1.000
_cell.length_c   1.000
_cell.angle_alpha   90.00
_cell.angle_beta   90.00
_cell.angle_gamma   90.00
#
_symmetry.space_group_name_H-M   'P 1'
#
loop_
_entity.id
_entity.type
_entity.pdbx_description
1 polymer ?
#
loop_
_entity_poly.entity_id
_entity_poly.type
_entity_poly.pdbx_seq_one_letter_code
_entity_poly.pdbx_strand_id
1 'polypeptide(L)'
;MNCPDCQALIIDYQHGELEPALDGAVHAHVQSCKDCHDALDLERTLSDSLRTALHSDRELPMTVVAAVRQAMHGQAAPSFGDRLAALLRPAILAPMAVIVAVVAFGSLHNGQNRPTGPTLSATYFVRQHVARTLGSPSSDRAWAAYLLTTANAERVSDGAVSQSI
;
A
#
# COMPACT_ATOMS: atom_id res chain seq x y z
N MET A 1 54.00 -10.29 1.59
CA MET A 1 54.48 -9.90 0.25
C MET A 1 55.35 -8.66 0.38
N ASN A 2 56.38 -8.54 -0.45
CA ASN A 2 57.27 -7.39 -0.46
C ASN A 2 56.90 -6.43 -1.60
N CYS A 3 57.35 -5.18 -1.52
CA CYS A 3 57.10 -4.16 -2.54
C CYS A 3 57.52 -4.56 -3.97
N PRO A 4 58.72 -5.13 -4.24
CA PRO A 4 59.11 -5.47 -5.62
C PRO A 4 58.24 -6.59 -6.20
N ASP A 5 57.86 -7.58 -5.39
CA ASP A 5 56.97 -8.67 -5.82
C ASP A 5 55.58 -8.12 -6.14
N CYS A 6 55.07 -7.21 -5.31
CA CYS A 6 53.80 -6.53 -5.55
C CYS A 6 53.83 -5.71 -6.84
N GLN A 7 54.89 -4.91 -7.04
CA GLN A 7 55.03 -4.06 -8.23
C GLN A 7 55.04 -4.86 -9.53
N ALA A 8 55.70 -6.02 -9.56
CA ALA A 8 55.70 -6.90 -10.72
C ALA A 8 54.30 -7.43 -11.07
N LEU A 9 53.38 -7.51 -10.10
CA LEU A 9 52.03 -8.07 -10.24
C LEU A 9 50.93 -7.00 -10.38
N ILE A 10 51.26 -5.70 -10.35
CA ILE A 10 50.26 -4.61 -10.40
C ILE A 10 49.43 -4.64 -11.68
N ILE A 11 50.06 -4.93 -12.82
CA ILE A 11 49.39 -4.96 -14.14
C ILE A 11 48.39 -6.13 -14.18
N ASP A 12 48.84 -7.34 -13.81
CA ASP A 12 48.00 -8.54 -13.77
C ASP A 12 46.84 -8.37 -12.77
N TYR A 13 47.10 -7.73 -11.62
CA TYR A 13 46.08 -7.37 -10.64
C TYR A 13 45.04 -6.41 -11.23
N GLN A 14 45.46 -5.37 -11.95
CA GLN A 14 44.55 -4.41 -12.59
C GLN A 14 43.65 -5.07 -13.65
N HIS A 15 44.17 -6.07 -14.35
CA HIS A 15 43.44 -6.82 -15.37
C HIS A 15 42.62 -7.99 -14.81
N GLY A 16 42.77 -8.32 -13.52
CA GLY A 16 42.09 -9.44 -12.88
C GLY A 16 42.61 -10.81 -13.35
N GLU A 17 43.88 -10.88 -13.74
CA GLU A 17 44.52 -12.09 -14.29
C GLU A 17 45.22 -12.94 -13.22
N LEU A 18 45.24 -12.47 -11.96
CA LEU A 18 45.84 -13.18 -10.84
C LEU A 18 44.96 -14.32 -10.31
N GLU A 19 45.62 -15.37 -9.81
CA GLU A 19 44.95 -16.42 -9.02
C GLU A 19 44.38 -15.80 -7.72
N PRO A 20 43.20 -16.24 -7.22
CA PRO A 20 42.56 -15.64 -6.05
C PRO A 20 43.44 -15.52 -4.79
N ALA A 21 44.35 -16.47 -4.57
CA ALA A 21 45.28 -16.42 -3.44
C ALA A 21 46.29 -15.28 -3.56
N LEU A 22 46.80 -15.03 -4.78
CA LEU A 22 47.73 -13.94 -5.07
C LEU A 22 47.01 -12.59 -5.11
N ASP A 23 45.80 -12.54 -5.69
CA ASP A 23 44.96 -11.35 -5.73
C ASP A 23 44.70 -10.80 -4.31
N GLY A 24 44.30 -11.68 -3.38
CA GLY A 24 44.10 -11.30 -1.98
C GLY A 24 45.38 -10.81 -1.29
N ALA A 25 46.53 -11.40 -1.61
CA ALA A 25 47.82 -10.97 -1.07
C ALA A 25 48.25 -9.59 -1.61
N VAL A 26 48.06 -9.34 -2.91
CA VAL A 26 48.33 -8.04 -3.56
C VAL A 26 47.42 -6.98 -2.97
N HIS A 27 46.13 -7.28 -2.90
CA HIS A 27 45.14 -6.38 -2.33
C HIS A 27 45.46 -5.98 -0.89
N ALA A 28 45.79 -6.95 -0.03
CA ALA A 28 46.17 -6.69 1.35
C ALA A 28 47.44 -5.84 1.45
N HIS A 29 48.44 -6.10 0.60
CA HIS A 29 49.68 -5.32 0.60
C HIS A 29 49.44 -3.88 0.14
N VAL A 30 48.73 -3.67 -0.96
CA VAL A 30 48.37 -2.34 -1.50
C VAL A 30 47.60 -1.51 -0.48
N GLN A 31 46.69 -2.10 0.29
CA GLN A 31 45.98 -1.37 1.35
C GLN A 31 46.90 -0.90 2.50
N SER A 32 47.99 -1.64 2.76
CA SER A 32 48.91 -1.35 3.87
C SER A 32 50.13 -0.53 3.47
N CYS A 33 50.48 -0.47 2.18
CA CYS A 33 51.70 0.13 1.66
C CYS A 33 51.38 1.30 0.74
N LYS A 34 51.71 2.52 1.19
CA LYS A 34 51.49 3.74 0.42
C LYS A 34 52.18 3.72 -0.95
N ASP A 35 53.41 3.24 -1.04
CA ASP A 35 54.17 3.25 -2.29
C ASP A 35 53.54 2.34 -3.35
N CYS A 36 53.03 1.17 -2.95
CA CYS A 36 52.32 0.26 -3.86
C CYS A 36 50.93 0.79 -4.25
N HIS A 37 50.26 1.53 -3.35
CA HIS A 37 49.02 2.23 -3.67
C HIS A 37 49.24 3.34 -4.70
N ASP A 38 50.26 4.18 -4.49
CA ASP A 38 50.60 5.27 -5.40
C ASP A 38 51.01 4.73 -6.79
N ALA A 39 51.73 3.60 -6.84
CA ALA A 39 52.06 2.91 -8.09
C ALA A 39 50.82 2.38 -8.82
N LEU A 40 49.87 1.76 -8.10
CA LEU A 40 48.61 1.29 -8.70
C LEU A 40 47.76 2.44 -9.25
N ASP A 41 47.70 3.57 -8.54
CA ASP A 41 46.96 4.75 -8.99
C ASP A 41 47.62 5.40 -10.21
N LEU A 42 48.94 5.38 -10.30
CA LEU A 42 49.67 5.84 -11.47
C LEU A 42 49.33 4.98 -12.71
N GLU A 43 49.33 3.65 -12.58
CA GLU A 43 48.95 2.74 -13.67
C GLU A 43 47.49 2.93 -14.12
N ARG A 44 46.57 3.14 -13.18
CA ARG A 44 45.17 3.49 -13.47
C ARG A 44 45.06 4.80 -14.25
N THR A 45 45.77 5.83 -13.80
CA THR A 45 45.76 7.15 -14.43
C THR A 45 46.34 7.09 -15.85
N LEU A 46 47.43 6.35 -16.05
CA LEU A 46 48.00 6.10 -17.37
C LEU A 46 47.01 5.37 -18.28
N SER A 47 46.43 4.28 -17.79
CA SER A 47 45.42 3.49 -18.53
C SER A 47 44.23 4.34 -18.96
N ASP A 48 43.72 5.20 -18.09
CA ASP A 48 42.60 6.09 -18.38
C ASP A 48 42.99 7.19 -19.37
N SER A 49 44.21 7.73 -19.26
CA SER A 49 44.73 8.71 -20.23
C SER A 49 44.84 8.11 -21.64
N LEU A 50 45.36 6.89 -21.75
CA LEU A 50 45.47 6.16 -23.00
C LEU A 50 44.09 5.81 -23.56
N ARG A 51 43.18 5.34 -22.72
CA ARG A 51 41.79 5.05 -23.12
C ARG A 51 41.11 6.29 -23.67
N THR A 52 41.31 7.45 -23.05
CA THR A 52 40.73 8.72 -23.49
C THR A 52 41.35 9.21 -24.79
N ALA A 53 42.68 9.14 -24.92
CA ALA A 53 43.39 9.56 -26.13
C ALA A 53 43.10 8.67 -27.34
N LEU A 54 42.90 7.36 -27.12
CA LEU A 54 42.60 6.37 -28.15
C LEU A 54 41.11 6.15 -28.36
N HIS A 55 40.25 6.86 -27.63
CA HIS A 55 38.81 6.80 -27.86
C HIS A 55 38.48 7.49 -29.18
N SER A 56 38.54 6.74 -30.27
CA SER A 56 37.80 7.10 -31.47
C SER A 56 36.32 7.11 -31.09
N ASP A 57 35.59 8.18 -31.40
CA ASP A 57 34.14 8.31 -31.20
C ASP A 57 33.39 7.14 -31.86
N ARG A 58 33.33 6.01 -31.17
CA ARG A 58 32.42 4.92 -31.48
C ARG A 58 31.12 5.35 -30.83
N GLU A 59 30.28 6.01 -31.61
CA GLU A 59 28.89 6.23 -31.22
C GLU A 59 28.27 4.88 -30.88
N LEU A 60 28.08 4.64 -29.58
CA LEU A 60 27.24 3.57 -29.11
C LEU A 60 25.83 3.84 -29.65
N PRO A 61 25.17 2.86 -30.27
CA PRO A 61 23.81 3.06 -30.76
C PRO A 61 22.92 3.48 -29.58
N MET A 62 22.10 4.51 -29.81
CA MET A 62 21.27 5.12 -28.76
C MET A 62 20.37 4.13 -28.02
N THR A 63 20.04 3.00 -28.65
CA THR A 63 19.30 1.88 -28.05
C THR A 63 20.05 1.25 -26.88
N VAL A 64 21.37 1.09 -26.97
CA VAL A 64 22.22 0.54 -25.91
C VAL A 64 22.31 1.53 -24.76
N VAL A 65 22.51 2.82 -25.05
CA VAL A 65 22.53 3.88 -24.03
C VAL A 65 21.20 3.94 -23.27
N ALA A 66 20.08 3.86 -23.98
CA ALA A 66 18.75 3.83 -23.37
C ALA A 66 18.55 2.60 -22.48
N ALA A 67 18.98 1.42 -22.93
CA ALA A 67 18.89 0.18 -22.17
C ALA A 67 19.73 0.22 -20.88
N VAL A 68 20.98 0.72 -20.96
CA VAL A 68 21.85 0.88 -19.78
C VAL A 68 21.25 1.88 -18.79
N ARG A 69 20.75 3.03 -19.27
CA ARG A 69 20.09 4.03 -18.42
C ARG A 69 18.87 3.44 -17.71
N GLN A 70 18.06 2.67 -18.43
CA GLN A 70 16.88 1.99 -17.88
C GLN A 70 17.26 0.94 -16.82
N ALA A 71 18.32 0.16 -17.06
CA ALA A 71 18.85 -0.80 -16.09
C ALA A 71 19.41 -0.13 -14.84
N MET A 72 20.18 0.96 -14.98
CA MET A 72 20.75 1.71 -13.86
C MET A 72 19.69 2.36 -12.96
N HIS A 73 18.57 2.81 -13.53
CA HIS A 73 17.47 3.37 -12.76
C HIS A 73 16.61 2.32 -12.04
N GLY A 74 16.97 1.02 -12.12
CA GLY A 74 16.16 -0.07 -11.56
C GLY A 74 14.77 -0.15 -12.17
N GLN A 75 14.56 0.53 -13.30
CA GLN A 75 13.31 0.51 -14.04
C GLN A 75 13.32 -0.78 -14.84
N ALA A 76 12.87 -1.87 -14.20
CA ALA A 76 12.57 -3.10 -14.90
C ALA A 76 11.81 -2.73 -16.19
N ALA A 77 12.30 -3.22 -17.33
CA ALA A 77 11.65 -2.95 -18.60
C ALA A 77 10.16 -3.28 -18.43
N PRO A 78 9.24 -2.32 -18.67
CA PRO A 78 7.84 -2.53 -18.39
C PRO A 78 7.41 -3.80 -19.12
N SER A 79 6.91 -4.75 -18.37
CA SER A 79 6.50 -6.03 -18.91
C SER A 79 5.43 -5.81 -19.98
N PHE A 80 5.26 -6.76 -20.90
CA PHE A 80 4.17 -6.65 -21.89
C PHE A 80 2.80 -6.41 -21.22
N GLY A 81 2.61 -6.92 -20.00
CA GLY A 81 1.43 -6.66 -19.18
C GLY A 81 1.32 -5.20 -18.71
N ASP A 82 2.42 -4.57 -18.28
CA ASP A 82 2.43 -3.17 -17.85
C ASP A 82 2.12 -2.21 -18.99
N ARG A 83 2.57 -2.52 -20.21
CA ARG A 83 2.26 -1.75 -21.42
C ARG A 83 0.78 -1.84 -21.78
N LEU A 84 0.20 -3.03 -21.67
CA LEU A 84 -1.24 -3.23 -21.90
C LEU A 84 -2.08 -2.51 -20.84
N ALA A 85 -1.69 -2.59 -19.57
CA ALA A 85 -2.36 -1.92 -18.46
C ALA A 85 -2.29 -0.39 -18.57
N ALA A 86 -1.16 0.17 -19.03
CA ALA A 86 -1.02 1.59 -19.28
C ALA A 86 -1.95 2.09 -20.42
N LEU A 87 -2.20 1.25 -21.43
CA LEU A 87 -3.12 1.57 -22.53
C LEU A 87 -4.60 1.53 -22.09
N LEU A 88 -4.93 0.65 -21.14
CA LEU A 88 -6.29 0.50 -20.57
C LEU A 88 -6.59 1.48 -19.42
N ARG A 89 -5.55 2.03 -18.77
CA ARG A 89 -5.67 3.02 -17.68
C ARG A 89 -6.56 4.23 -17.98
N PRO A 90 -6.44 4.93 -19.13
CA PRO A 90 -7.32 6.07 -19.42
C PRO A 90 -8.79 5.67 -19.62
N ALA A 91 -9.06 4.44 -20.07
CA ALA A 91 -10.42 3.93 -20.26
C ALA A 91 -11.13 3.60 -18.93
N ILE A 92 -10.39 3.31 -17.85
CA ILE A 92 -10.95 2.91 -16.55
C ILE A 92 -11.04 4.08 -15.57
N LEU A 93 -10.12 5.06 -15.64
CA LEU A 93 -10.14 6.22 -14.73
C LEU A 93 -11.25 7.23 -15.03
N ALA A 94 -11.65 7.36 -16.30
CA ALA A 94 -12.74 8.26 -16.72
C ALA A 94 -14.11 7.91 -16.08
N PRO A 95 -14.61 6.65 -16.08
CA PRO A 95 -15.90 6.34 -15.46
C PRO A 95 -15.88 6.43 -13.92
N MET A 96 -14.76 6.10 -13.28
CA MET A 96 -14.68 6.14 -11.81
C MET A 96 -14.78 7.57 -11.26
N ALA A 97 -14.21 8.56 -11.95
CA ALA A 97 -14.37 9.97 -11.57
C ALA A 97 -15.83 10.44 -11.61
N VAL A 98 -16.61 9.96 -12.59
CA VAL A 98 -18.05 10.27 -12.71
C VAL A 98 -18.83 9.65 -11.55
N ILE A 99 -18.56 8.39 -11.20
CA ILE A 99 -19.24 7.71 -10.09
C ILE A 99 -18.96 8.44 -8.76
N VAL A 100 -17.70 8.81 -8.50
CA VAL A 100 -17.33 9.55 -7.28
C VAL A 100 -18.02 10.93 -7.24
N ALA A 101 -18.08 11.63 -8.37
CA ALA A 101 -18.77 12.91 -8.46
C ALA A 101 -20.30 12.79 -8.20
N VAL A 102 -20.94 11.74 -8.74
CA VAL A 102 -22.38 11.49 -8.53
C VAL A 102 -22.68 11.14 -7.06
N VAL A 103 -21.85 10.30 -6.43
CA VAL A 103 -22.02 9.93 -5.01
C VAL A 103 -21.80 11.14 -4.09
N ALA A 104 -20.77 11.95 -4.35
CA ALA A 104 -20.49 13.16 -3.59
C ALA A 104 -21.64 14.18 -3.72
N PHE A 105 -22.15 14.40 -4.93
CA PHE A 105 -23.25 15.33 -5.19
C PHE A 105 -24.57 14.84 -4.56
N GLY A 106 -24.88 13.56 -4.68
CA GLY A 106 -26.09 12.96 -4.08
C GLY A 106 -26.10 13.03 -2.55
N SER A 107 -24.93 12.86 -1.92
CA SER A 107 -24.82 12.88 -0.44
C SER A 107 -25.01 14.29 0.14
N LEU A 108 -24.54 15.32 -0.56
CA LEU A 108 -24.72 16.72 -0.15
C LEU A 108 -26.17 17.20 -0.32
N HIS A 109 -26.86 16.74 -1.36
CA HIS A 109 -28.25 17.14 -1.61
C HIS A 109 -29.26 16.42 -0.70
N ASN A 110 -29.03 15.14 -0.38
CA ASN A 110 -29.94 14.35 0.46
C ASN A 110 -29.84 14.69 1.96
N GLY A 111 -28.76 15.35 2.39
CA GLY A 111 -28.60 15.82 3.77
C GLY A 111 -29.54 16.96 4.17
N GLN A 112 -30.02 17.76 3.21
CA GLN A 112 -30.88 18.92 3.46
C GLN A 112 -32.39 18.58 3.48
N ASN A 113 -32.80 17.44 2.91
CA ASN A 113 -34.20 17.00 2.85
C ASN A 113 -34.51 15.87 3.85
N ARG A 114 -34.22 16.06 5.14
CA ARG A 114 -34.83 15.24 6.20
C ARG A 114 -36.16 15.86 6.61
N PRO A 115 -37.32 15.35 6.16
CA PRO A 115 -38.58 15.68 6.81
C PRO A 115 -38.57 15.07 8.21
N THR A 116 -38.81 15.90 9.23
CA THR A 116 -39.22 15.46 10.57
C THR A 116 -40.58 14.77 10.45
N GLY A 117 -40.58 13.47 10.17
CA GLY A 117 -41.78 12.64 10.14
C GLY A 117 -42.37 12.47 11.56
N PRO A 118 -43.70 12.33 11.69
CA PRO A 118 -44.35 12.16 12.99
C PRO A 118 -43.87 10.87 13.66
N THR A 119 -43.49 10.97 14.93
CA THR A 119 -43.13 9.82 15.75
C THR A 119 -44.37 8.99 16.04
N LEU A 120 -44.63 7.97 15.23
CA LEU A 120 -45.64 6.95 15.54
C LEU A 120 -45.21 6.20 16.81
N SER A 121 -45.90 6.47 17.92
CA SER A 121 -45.65 5.80 19.18
C SER A 121 -46.12 4.34 19.09
N ALA A 122 -45.37 3.43 19.74
CA ALA A 122 -45.69 2.01 19.79
C ALA A 122 -47.12 1.72 20.29
N THR A 123 -47.68 2.61 21.12
CA THR A 123 -49.07 2.56 21.58
C THR A 123 -50.10 2.61 20.46
N TYR A 124 -49.83 3.27 19.33
CA TYR A 124 -50.72 3.27 18.16
C TYR A 124 -50.80 1.88 17.51
N PHE A 125 -49.66 1.21 17.31
CA PHE A 125 -49.60 -0.12 16.71
C PHE A 125 -50.28 -1.18 17.56
N VAL A 126 -50.12 -1.12 18.89
CA VAL A 126 -50.82 -2.05 19.81
C VAL A 126 -52.33 -1.86 19.71
N ARG A 127 -52.82 -0.62 19.70
CA ARG A 127 -54.26 -0.33 19.64
C ARG A 127 -54.89 -0.78 18.32
N GLN A 128 -54.18 -0.57 17.21
CA GLN A 128 -54.61 -1.06 15.90
C GLN A 128 -54.64 -2.59 15.83
N HIS A 129 -53.68 -3.27 16.47
CA HIS A 129 -53.63 -4.72 16.44
C HIS A 129 -54.76 -5.37 17.25
N VAL A 130 -55.10 -4.79 18.41
CA VAL A 130 -56.22 -5.23 19.26
C VAL A 130 -57.57 -5.02 18.57
N ALA A 131 -57.77 -3.85 17.93
CA ALA A 131 -58.99 -3.59 17.17
C ALA A 131 -59.21 -4.61 16.04
N ARG A 132 -58.12 -5.16 15.47
CA ARG A 132 -58.18 -6.13 14.38
C ARG A 132 -58.44 -7.58 14.84
N THR A 133 -58.20 -7.92 16.11
CA THR A 133 -58.28 -9.30 16.61
C THR A 133 -59.49 -9.59 17.52
N LEU A 134 -60.27 -8.56 17.88
CA LEU A 134 -61.46 -8.61 18.74
C LEU A 134 -62.67 -9.39 18.18
N GLY A 135 -62.54 -10.08 17.04
CA GLY A 135 -63.61 -10.86 16.42
C GLY A 135 -63.48 -12.39 16.54
N SER A 136 -62.51 -12.90 17.31
CA SER A 136 -62.24 -14.35 17.41
C SER A 136 -62.48 -14.88 18.83
N PRO A 137 -63.10 -16.04 19.04
CA PRO A 137 -63.36 -16.58 20.39
C PRO A 137 -62.08 -16.88 21.21
N SER A 138 -60.90 -16.88 20.59
CA SER A 138 -59.60 -16.90 21.28
C SER A 138 -59.23 -15.56 21.94
N SER A 139 -59.86 -14.45 21.57
CA SER A 139 -59.55 -13.12 22.11
C SER A 139 -60.00 -12.93 23.55
N ASP A 140 -61.06 -13.61 24.00
CA ASP A 140 -61.55 -13.49 25.39
C ASP A 140 -60.56 -14.05 26.42
N ARG A 141 -59.88 -15.17 26.11
CA ARG A 141 -58.82 -15.70 26.98
C ARG A 141 -57.57 -14.81 26.98
N ALA A 142 -57.23 -14.19 25.85
CA ALA A 142 -56.12 -13.26 25.75
C ALA A 142 -56.40 -11.94 26.51
N TRP A 143 -57.65 -11.47 26.49
CA TRP A 143 -58.08 -10.30 27.26
C TRP A 143 -58.02 -10.54 28.77
N ALA A 144 -58.43 -11.72 29.24
CA ALA A 144 -58.30 -12.09 30.66
C ALA A 144 -56.83 -12.10 31.10
N ALA A 145 -55.92 -12.67 30.28
CA ALA A 145 -54.49 -12.68 30.57
C ALA A 145 -53.89 -11.26 30.58
N TYR A 146 -54.27 -10.41 29.62
CA TYR A 146 -53.81 -9.02 29.56
C TYR A 146 -54.26 -8.20 30.78
N LEU A 147 -55.55 -8.27 31.15
CA LEU A 147 -56.09 -7.59 32.34
C LEU A 147 -55.43 -8.07 33.63
N LEU A 148 -55.11 -9.37 33.74
CA LEU A 148 -54.36 -9.92 34.87
C LEU A 148 -52.93 -9.39 34.94
N THR A 149 -52.24 -9.27 33.79
CA THR A 149 -50.88 -8.71 33.76
C THR A 149 -50.84 -7.22 34.05
N THR A 150 -51.80 -6.43 33.57
CA THR A 150 -51.83 -4.99 33.85
C THR A 150 -52.23 -4.70 35.30
N ALA A 151 -53.18 -5.45 35.86
CA ALA A 151 -53.53 -5.32 37.28
C ALA A 151 -52.38 -5.73 38.21
N ASN A 152 -51.56 -6.71 37.82
CA ASN A 152 -50.34 -7.04 38.55
C ASN A 152 -49.24 -5.99 38.39
N ALA A 153 -49.09 -5.40 37.21
CA ALA A 153 -48.12 -4.32 36.99
C ALA A 153 -48.43 -3.09 37.88
N GLU A 154 -49.71 -2.75 38.04
CA GLU A 154 -50.15 -1.66 38.92
C GLU A 154 -49.93 -1.99 40.42
N ARG A 155 -50.15 -3.24 40.86
CA ARG A 155 -49.82 -3.64 42.24
C ARG A 155 -48.32 -3.66 42.55
N VAL A 156 -47.48 -3.99 41.57
CA VAL A 156 -46.02 -3.95 41.74
C VAL A 156 -45.52 -2.51 41.85
N SER A 157 -46.13 -1.56 41.12
CA SER A 157 -45.82 -0.14 41.29
C SER A 157 -46.30 0.41 42.64
N ASP A 158 -47.42 -0.06 43.20
CA ASP A 158 -47.89 0.37 44.53
C ASP A 158 -47.11 -0.27 45.69
N GLY A 159 -46.61 -1.51 45.53
CA GLY A 159 -45.78 -2.18 46.53
C GLY A 159 -44.33 -1.65 46.62
N ALA A 160 -43.82 -1.05 45.55
CA ALA A 160 -42.47 -0.47 45.50
C ALA A 160 -42.34 0.88 46.20
N VAL A 161 -43.45 1.52 46.61
CA VAL A 161 -43.46 2.83 47.27
C VAL A 161 -43.46 2.71 48.82
N SER A 162 -43.66 1.52 49.40
CA SER A 162 -43.82 1.34 50.86
C SER A 162 -42.59 0.77 51.61
N GLN A 163 -41.41 0.66 50.99
CA GLN A 163 -40.18 0.15 51.64
C GLN A 163 -39.02 1.17 51.73
N SER A 164 -39.34 2.46 51.74
CA SER A 164 -38.39 3.49 52.15
C SER A 164 -39.03 4.38 53.21
N ILE A 165 -38.94 3.95 54.48
CA ILE A 165 -38.69 4.70 55.73
C ILE A 165 -38.51 3.67 56.86
#